data_AF-A0A8B9HQ88-F1
#
_entry.id   AF-A0A8B9HQ88-F1
#
_cell.length_a   1.000
_cell.length_b   1.000
_cell.length_c   1.000
_cell.angle_alpha   90.00
_cell.angle_beta   90.00
_cell.angle_gamma   90.00
#
_symmetry.space_group_name_H-M   'P 1'
#
loop_
_entity.id
_entity.type
_entity.pdbx_description
1 polymer ?
#
loop_
_entity_poly.entity_id
_entity_poly.type
_entity_poly.pdbx_seq_one_letter_code
_entity_poly.pdbx_strand_id
1 'polypeptide(L)'
;MEEGDVQPFVKPIMTRKLRRRPNDPVPIPDKRRKPLNYLLTDEQIMEDLRTLNKVINTSPSSPEHLPAAPMESPSQRYEARIEEGKLYYDKRWYHKSQAIYLESKDNTKISCVISSVGTSEIWVRKTSDSTKMRIYLGQLQRGAFIIRRRSAV
;
A
#
# COMPACT_ATOMS: atom_id res chain seq x y z
N MET A 1 -58.04 -22.60 -28.39
CA MET A 1 -58.01 -21.24 -27.82
C MET A 1 -56.61 -20.73 -28.03
N GLU A 2 -56.52 -19.73 -28.90
CA GLU A 2 -55.36 -18.86 -29.11
C GLU A 2 -54.94 -18.18 -27.82
N GLU A 3 -53.65 -17.85 -27.73
CA GLU A 3 -53.05 -16.57 -27.31
C GLU A 3 -51.54 -16.88 -27.20
N GLY A 4 -50.65 -16.38 -28.05
CA GLY A 4 -50.49 -15.00 -28.48
C GLY A 4 -49.13 -14.55 -27.94
N ASP A 5 -48.05 -14.86 -28.66
CA ASP A 5 -46.68 -14.47 -28.29
C ASP A 5 -46.56 -12.94 -28.36
N VAL A 6 -46.59 -12.28 -27.21
CA VAL A 6 -46.54 -10.82 -27.09
C VAL A 6 -45.11 -10.38 -27.37
N GLN A 7 -44.83 -10.04 -28.63
CA GLN A 7 -43.62 -9.31 -29.02
C GLN A 7 -43.52 -8.01 -28.19
N PRO A 8 -42.48 -7.79 -27.38
CA PRO A 8 -42.33 -6.52 -26.68
C PRO A 8 -42.03 -5.43 -27.70
N PHE A 9 -42.99 -4.52 -27.91
CA PHE A 9 -42.78 -3.28 -28.65
C PHE A 9 -41.75 -2.40 -27.90
N VAL A 10 -40.47 -2.56 -28.24
CA VAL A 10 -39.39 -1.72 -27.75
C VAL A 10 -39.47 -0.36 -28.40
N LYS A 11 -40.12 0.59 -27.72
CA LYS A 11 -40.13 2.00 -28.12
C LYS A 11 -38.67 2.48 -28.16
N PRO A 12 -38.18 3.08 -29.25
CA PRO A 12 -36.83 3.62 -29.28
C PRO A 12 -36.63 4.61 -28.13
N ILE A 13 -35.49 4.49 -27.44
CA ILE A 13 -35.17 5.32 -26.26
C ILE A 13 -35.02 6.77 -26.71
N MET A 14 -35.99 7.60 -26.34
CA MET A 14 -35.92 9.05 -26.49
C MET A 14 -34.92 9.59 -25.44
N THR A 15 -33.68 9.80 -25.84
CA THR A 15 -32.69 10.46 -24.97
C THR A 15 -32.90 11.97 -25.00
N ARG A 16 -33.25 12.57 -23.86
CA ARG A 16 -33.26 14.04 -23.72
C ARG A 16 -31.83 14.56 -23.76
N LYS A 17 -31.59 15.61 -24.57
CA LYS A 17 -30.31 16.35 -24.55
C LYS A 17 -30.13 16.98 -23.18
N LEU A 18 -29.10 16.55 -22.45
CA LEU A 18 -28.75 17.14 -21.16
C LEU A 18 -28.26 18.58 -21.40
N ARG A 19 -28.83 19.55 -20.68
CA ARG A 19 -28.35 20.93 -20.70
C ARG A 19 -26.96 20.96 -20.04
N ARG A 20 -26.00 21.60 -20.69
CA ARG A 20 -24.64 21.73 -20.17
C ARG A 20 -24.66 22.57 -18.90
N ARG A 21 -23.77 22.24 -17.95
CA ARG A 21 -23.60 23.06 -16.73
C ARG A 21 -22.88 24.37 -17.11
N PRO A 22 -23.15 25.48 -16.42
CA PRO A 22 -22.51 26.77 -16.71
C PRO A 22 -20.97 26.72 -16.66
N ASN A 23 -20.43 25.80 -15.87
CA ASN A 23 -18.99 25.61 -15.69
C ASN A 23 -18.38 24.50 -16.59
N ASP A 24 -19.15 23.94 -17.53
CA ASP A 24 -18.67 22.89 -18.41
C ASP A 24 -17.87 23.52 -19.58
N PRO A 25 -16.54 23.31 -19.65
CA PRO A 25 -15.68 24.02 -20.61
C PRO A 25 -16.18 23.78 -22.03
N VAL A 26 -16.32 24.84 -22.82
CA VAL A 26 -16.75 24.75 -24.22
C VAL A 26 -15.81 23.79 -24.97
N PRO A 27 -16.32 22.87 -25.81
CA PRO A 27 -15.46 22.03 -26.64
C PRO A 27 -14.53 22.93 -27.44
N ILE A 28 -13.25 22.89 -27.11
CA ILE A 28 -12.25 23.76 -27.70
C ILE A 28 -12.04 23.26 -29.13
N PRO A 29 -12.12 24.12 -30.16
CA PRO A 29 -11.80 23.72 -31.53
C PRO A 29 -10.40 23.14 -31.57
N ASP A 30 -10.21 22.01 -32.27
CA ASP A 30 -8.93 21.34 -32.49
C ASP A 30 -7.94 22.24 -33.24
N LYS A 31 -7.39 23.21 -32.52
CA LYS A 31 -6.11 23.83 -32.86
C LYS A 31 -5.10 22.72 -32.76
N ARG A 32 -4.77 22.11 -33.90
CA ARG A 32 -3.68 21.13 -34.12
C ARG A 32 -2.64 21.31 -33.03
N ARG A 33 -2.76 20.50 -31.97
CA ARG A 33 -1.78 20.48 -30.90
C ARG A 33 -0.50 20.05 -31.61
N LYS A 34 0.53 20.89 -31.57
CA LYS A 34 1.89 20.44 -31.89
C LYS A 34 2.08 19.13 -31.12
N PRO A 35 2.58 18.05 -31.74
CA PRO A 35 2.89 16.86 -30.97
C PRO A 35 3.76 17.32 -29.80
N LEU A 36 3.34 17.01 -28.57
CA LEU A 36 4.19 17.24 -27.42
C LEU A 36 5.41 16.35 -27.67
N ASN A 37 6.54 16.97 -28.02
CA ASN A 37 7.80 16.27 -28.15
C ASN A 37 8.22 15.92 -26.73
N TYR A 38 7.81 14.73 -26.28
CA TYR A 38 8.21 14.15 -25.00
C TYR A 38 9.69 13.72 -24.99
N LEU A 39 10.36 13.81 -26.15
CA LEU A 39 11.81 13.64 -26.24
C LEU A 39 12.46 14.93 -25.76
N LEU A 40 12.79 14.94 -24.47
CA LEU A 40 13.72 15.91 -23.91
C LEU A 40 15.11 15.66 -24.49
N THR A 41 15.88 16.71 -24.75
CA THR A 41 17.29 16.56 -25.09
C THR A 41 18.07 16.12 -23.85
N ASP A 42 19.20 15.43 -24.04
CA ASP A 42 20.06 14.99 -22.93
C ASP A 42 20.45 16.16 -22.01
N GLU A 43 20.56 17.37 -22.55
CA GLU A 43 20.85 18.59 -21.79
C GLU A 43 19.71 19.00 -20.85
N GLN A 44 18.46 18.96 -21.31
CA GLN A 44 17.28 19.23 -20.47
C GLN A 44 17.13 18.17 -19.39
N ILE A 45 17.39 16.90 -19.73
CA ILE A 45 17.37 15.79 -18.77
C ILE A 45 18.44 16.00 -17.69
N MET A 46 19.67 16.40 -18.07
CA MET A 46 20.75 16.69 -17.13
C MET A 46 20.46 17.93 -16.27
N GLU A 47 19.83 18.96 -16.81
CA GLU A 47 19.45 20.16 -16.05
C GLU A 47 18.36 19.88 -15.01
N ASP A 48 17.30 19.15 -15.39
CA ASP A 48 16.27 18.72 -14.47
C ASP A 48 16.84 17.80 -13.38
N LEU A 49 17.76 16.89 -13.73
CA LEU A 49 18.44 16.02 -12.78
C LEU A 49 19.31 16.80 -11.78
N ARG A 50 20.00 17.86 -12.25
CA ARG A 50 20.76 18.77 -11.38
C ARG A 50 19.83 19.55 -10.44
N THR A 51 18.68 19.99 -10.95
CA THR A 51 17.68 20.72 -10.17
C THR A 51 17.09 19.84 -9.06
N LEU A 52 16.74 18.58 -9.37
CA LEU A 52 16.26 17.61 -8.39
C LEU A 52 17.32 17.30 -7.32
N ASN A 53 18.57 17.02 -7.70
CA ASN A 53 19.65 16.76 -6.74
C ASN A 53 19.94 17.95 -5.82
N LYS A 54 19.80 19.18 -6.32
CA LYS A 54 20.02 20.39 -5.51
C LYS A 54 18.97 20.56 -4.40
N VAL A 55 17.76 20.04 -4.57
CA VAL A 55 16.70 20.07 -3.54
C VAL A 55 16.90 18.95 -2.50
N ILE A 56 17.51 17.82 -2.88
CA ILE A 56 17.72 16.65 -2.01
C ILE A 56 18.96 16.83 -1.10
N ASN A 57 19.95 17.63 -1.53
CA ASN A 57 21.24 17.76 -0.85
C ASN A 57 21.34 18.91 0.18
N THR A 58 20.23 19.51 0.62
CA THR A 58 20.24 20.57 1.66
C THR A 58 20.27 20.03 3.11
N SER A 59 20.57 18.74 3.30
CA SER A 59 20.86 18.17 4.64
C SER A 59 22.34 17.77 4.73
N PRO A 60 23.10 18.27 5.73
CA PRO A 60 24.54 18.10 5.77
C PRO A 60 24.93 16.80 6.51
N SER A 61 25.47 15.80 5.80
CA SER A 61 26.50 14.90 6.35
C SER A 61 27.08 13.92 5.31
N SER A 62 28.31 14.23 4.89
CA SER A 62 29.45 13.36 4.50
C SER A 62 29.41 12.43 3.26
N PRO A 63 30.60 12.20 2.65
CA PRO A 63 30.76 11.69 1.29
C PRO A 63 31.18 10.19 1.23
N GLU A 64 31.25 9.68 -0.01
CA GLU A 64 31.88 8.41 -0.46
C GLU A 64 31.15 7.07 -0.28
N HIS A 65 30.46 6.61 -1.35
CA HIS A 65 30.80 5.38 -2.10
C HIS A 65 29.98 5.26 -3.41
N LEU A 66 30.61 4.70 -4.44
CA LEU A 66 30.12 4.39 -5.80
C LEU A 66 29.07 3.21 -5.85
N PRO A 67 28.69 2.60 -7.01
CA PRO A 67 27.35 2.72 -7.58
C PRO A 67 26.65 1.36 -7.77
N ALA A 68 25.51 1.09 -7.12
CA ALA A 68 24.61 0.03 -7.58
C ALA A 68 23.23 0.08 -6.91
N ALA A 69 22.22 -0.22 -7.73
CA ALA A 69 20.85 -0.59 -7.41
C ALA A 69 19.85 0.57 -7.20
N PRO A 70 18.62 0.41 -7.75
CA PRO A 70 17.58 1.42 -7.68
C PRO A 70 17.23 1.62 -6.21
N MET A 71 17.27 2.89 -5.81
CA MET A 71 16.88 3.37 -4.50
C MET A 71 15.36 3.18 -4.36
N GLU A 72 14.95 1.94 -4.12
CA GLU A 72 13.76 1.65 -3.32
C GLU A 72 13.99 2.49 -2.05
N SER A 73 13.07 3.41 -1.77
CA SER A 73 12.94 3.94 -0.42
C SER A 73 13.15 2.78 0.55
N PRO A 74 13.91 2.91 1.65
CA PRO A 74 13.97 1.86 2.65
C PRO A 74 12.59 1.78 3.31
N SER A 75 11.63 1.24 2.55
CA SER A 75 10.45 0.55 3.03
C SER A 75 11.01 -0.29 4.15
N GLN A 76 10.64 0.05 5.36
CA GLN A 76 11.03 -0.65 6.57
C GLN A 76 10.51 -2.09 6.40
N ARG A 77 11.27 -2.93 5.67
CA ARG A 77 10.91 -4.29 5.38
C ARG A 77 11.11 -5.00 6.71
N TYR A 78 10.01 -5.23 7.40
CA TYR A 78 10.05 -5.91 8.67
C TYR A 78 10.51 -7.33 8.42
N GLU A 79 11.64 -7.69 9.04
CA GLU A 79 12.22 -9.01 8.91
C GLU A 79 11.36 -10.01 9.69
N ALA A 80 10.38 -10.62 9.01
CA ALA A 80 9.47 -11.59 9.57
C ALA A 80 9.55 -12.92 8.82
N ARG A 81 9.80 -14.02 9.53
CA ARG A 81 9.78 -15.40 9.00
C ARG A 81 9.24 -16.38 10.05
N ILE A 82 8.71 -17.51 9.60
CA ILE A 82 8.23 -18.56 10.50
C ILE A 82 8.99 -19.84 10.20
N GLU A 83 9.59 -20.43 11.23
CA GLU A 83 10.33 -21.69 11.14
C GLU A 83 10.04 -22.54 12.37
N GLU A 84 9.84 -23.85 12.18
CA GLU A 84 9.64 -24.82 13.27
C GLU A 84 8.56 -24.41 14.28
N GLY A 85 7.51 -23.71 13.84
CA GLY A 85 6.45 -23.21 14.72
C GLY A 85 6.87 -22.04 15.63
N LYS A 86 7.94 -21.33 15.28
CA LYS A 86 8.40 -20.09 15.92
C LYS A 86 8.36 -18.94 14.93
N LEU A 87 7.96 -17.77 15.39
CA LEU A 87 7.99 -16.55 14.60
C LEU A 87 9.29 -15.81 14.88
N TYR A 88 10.08 -15.55 13.85
CA TYR A 88 11.18 -14.60 13.91
C TYR A 88 10.69 -13.24 13.45
N TYR A 89 10.87 -12.22 14.29
CA TYR A 89 10.49 -10.83 14.01
C TYR A 89 11.43 -9.89 14.76
N ASP A 90 11.92 -8.83 14.11
CA ASP A 90 12.81 -7.83 14.73
C ASP A 90 14.01 -8.48 15.45
N LYS A 91 14.71 -9.37 14.72
CA LYS A 91 15.89 -10.12 15.18
C LYS A 91 15.66 -11.01 16.40
N ARG A 92 14.40 -11.39 16.67
CA ARG A 92 14.03 -12.18 17.85
C ARG A 92 13.04 -13.27 17.51
N TRP A 93 13.18 -14.40 18.21
CA TRP A 93 12.26 -15.52 18.13
C TRP A 93 11.13 -15.38 19.16
N TYR A 94 9.90 -15.62 18.72
CA TYR A 94 8.68 -15.64 19.50
C TYR A 94 8.02 -17.02 19.41
N HIS A 95 7.43 -17.46 20.52
CA HIS A 95 6.79 -18.76 20.66
C HIS A 95 5.31 -18.63 21.07
N LYS A 96 4.58 -19.74 20.98
CA LYS A 96 3.22 -19.84 21.53
C LYS A 96 3.23 -19.49 23.02
N SER A 97 2.16 -18.84 23.46
CA SER A 97 1.96 -18.31 24.81
C SER A 97 2.84 -17.12 25.20
N GLN A 98 3.66 -16.58 24.28
CA GLN A 98 4.41 -15.35 24.53
C GLN A 98 3.49 -14.13 24.48
N ALA A 99 3.58 -13.28 25.49
CA ALA A 99 2.89 -11.99 25.52
C ALA A 99 3.64 -10.94 24.68
N ILE A 100 2.89 -10.18 23.86
CA ILE A 100 3.39 -9.15 22.94
C ILE A 100 2.43 -7.96 22.91
N TYR A 101 2.91 -6.83 22.39
CA TYR A 101 2.04 -5.76 21.92
C TYR A 101 1.95 -5.82 20.41
N LEU A 102 0.73 -5.76 19.89
CA LEU A 102 0.45 -5.61 18.48
C LEU A 102 0.10 -4.15 18.20
N GLU A 103 0.77 -3.55 17.21
CA GLU A 103 0.51 -2.19 16.76
C GLU A 103 0.01 -2.24 15.32
N SER A 104 -1.17 -1.66 15.07
CA SER A 104 -1.72 -1.51 13.72
C SER A 104 -1.32 -0.17 13.11
N LYS A 105 -1.59 0.00 11.80
CA LYS A 105 -1.21 1.21 11.03
C LYS A 105 -1.74 2.53 11.62
N ASP A 106 -2.84 2.50 12.37
CA ASP A 106 -3.42 3.62 13.12
C ASP A 106 -2.68 3.92 14.45
N ASN A 107 -1.55 3.26 14.71
CA ASN A 107 -0.76 3.33 15.94
C ASN A 107 -1.50 2.84 17.20
N THR A 108 -2.61 2.12 17.03
CA THR A 108 -3.32 1.49 18.14
C THR A 108 -2.51 0.32 18.69
N LYS A 109 -2.12 0.39 19.96
CA LYS A 109 -1.38 -0.67 20.66
C LYS A 109 -2.34 -1.59 21.41
N ILE A 110 -2.27 -2.89 21.13
CA ILE A 110 -3.15 -3.90 21.71
C ILE A 110 -2.30 -4.96 22.42
N SER A 111 -2.64 -5.28 23.68
CA SER A 111 -1.98 -6.35 24.44
C SER A 111 -2.48 -7.71 23.97
N CYS A 112 -1.59 -8.54 23.45
CA CYS A 112 -1.93 -9.84 22.88
C CYS A 112 -1.02 -10.96 23.41
N VAL A 113 -1.50 -12.20 23.31
CA VAL A 113 -0.71 -13.42 23.55
C VAL A 113 -0.73 -14.25 22.28
N ILE A 114 0.44 -14.70 21.81
CA ILE A 114 0.52 -15.61 20.67
C ILE A 114 -0.13 -16.93 21.07
N SER A 115 -1.23 -17.30 20.44
CA SER A 115 -1.99 -18.51 20.76
C SER A 115 -1.56 -19.73 19.94
N SER A 116 -1.11 -19.51 18.70
CA SER A 116 -0.57 -20.53 17.80
C SER A 116 0.32 -19.88 16.74
N VAL A 117 1.29 -20.62 16.24
CA VAL A 117 2.16 -20.26 15.12
C VAL A 117 1.97 -21.35 14.07
N GLY A 118 1.38 -21.00 12.93
CA GLY A 118 1.20 -21.90 11.78
C GLY A 118 2.40 -21.83 10.84
N THR A 119 2.21 -22.19 9.58
CA THR A 119 3.28 -22.14 8.55
C THR A 119 3.43 -20.74 7.95
N SER A 120 2.31 -20.06 7.69
CA SER A 120 2.28 -18.75 7.01
C SER A 120 1.49 -17.69 7.79
N GLU A 121 1.09 -18.02 9.01
CA GLU A 121 0.30 -17.15 9.87
C GLU A 121 0.57 -17.42 11.35
N ILE A 122 0.22 -16.43 12.17
CA ILE A 122 0.11 -16.57 13.60
C ILE A 122 -1.32 -16.28 14.04
N TRP A 123 -1.75 -16.93 15.12
CA TRP A 123 -2.98 -16.60 15.82
C TRP A 123 -2.61 -15.90 17.11
N VAL A 124 -3.13 -14.70 17.32
CA VAL A 124 -2.96 -13.98 18.59
C VAL A 124 -4.31 -13.81 19.27
N ARG A 125 -4.30 -13.83 20.60
CA ARG A 125 -5.47 -13.61 21.45
C ARG A 125 -5.29 -12.29 22.17
N LYS A 126 -6.24 -11.38 22.02
CA LYS A 126 -6.27 -10.11 22.76
C LYS A 126 -6.47 -10.39 24.25
N THR A 127 -5.81 -9.61 25.09
CA THR A 127 -5.88 -9.77 26.55
C THR A 127 -7.15 -9.13 27.13
N SER A 128 -7.71 -8.12 26.46
CA SER A 128 -8.87 -7.35 26.92
C SER A 128 -10.20 -8.11 26.84
N ASP A 129 -10.43 -8.79 25.72
CA ASP A 129 -11.72 -9.41 25.37
C ASP A 129 -11.56 -10.90 24.99
N SER A 130 -10.36 -11.45 25.11
CA SER A 130 -10.02 -12.81 24.68
C SER A 130 -10.30 -13.14 23.21
N THR A 131 -10.58 -12.13 22.39
CA THR A 131 -10.83 -12.30 20.95
C THR A 131 -9.57 -12.79 20.26
N LYS A 132 -9.72 -13.84 19.43
CA LYS A 132 -8.63 -14.35 18.60
C LYS A 132 -8.63 -13.64 17.24
N MET A 133 -7.44 -13.31 16.76
CA MET A 133 -7.23 -12.75 15.44
C MET A 133 -6.08 -13.47 14.75
N ARG A 134 -6.22 -13.64 13.43
CA ARG A 134 -5.20 -14.25 12.58
C ARG A 134 -4.39 -13.14 11.90
N ILE A 135 -3.08 -13.28 11.90
CA ILE A 135 -2.14 -12.37 11.25
C ILE A 135 -1.27 -13.21 10.30
N TYR A 136 -1.34 -12.90 9.01
CA TYR A 136 -0.50 -13.55 8.02
C TYR A 136 0.93 -13.00 8.04
N LEU A 137 1.90 -13.85 7.70
CA LEU A 137 3.31 -13.47 7.62
C LEU A 137 3.53 -12.25 6.72
N GLY A 138 2.87 -12.22 5.55
CA GLY A 138 2.94 -11.08 4.63
C GLY A 138 2.41 -9.77 5.20
N GLN A 139 1.50 -9.80 6.19
CA GLN A 139 1.03 -8.59 6.87
C GLN A 139 2.10 -8.03 7.83
N LEU A 140 2.86 -8.91 8.48
CA LEU A 140 4.01 -8.51 9.30
C LEU A 140 5.13 -7.94 8.43
N GLN A 141 5.47 -8.60 7.32
CA GLN A 141 6.52 -8.17 6.39
C GLN A 141 6.23 -6.80 5.75
N ARG A 142 4.95 -6.52 5.43
CA ARG A 142 4.51 -5.22 4.89
C ARG A 142 4.29 -4.14 5.95
N GLY A 143 4.43 -4.47 7.24
CA GLY A 143 4.20 -3.51 8.33
C GLY A 143 2.74 -3.13 8.54
N ALA A 144 1.78 -3.94 8.06
CA ALA A 144 0.37 -3.73 8.38
C ALA A 144 0.11 -3.94 9.89
N PHE A 145 0.90 -4.85 10.48
CA PHE A 145 1.00 -5.04 11.91
C PHE A 145 2.47 -5.07 12.34
N ILE A 146 2.75 -4.47 13.49
CA ILE A 146 4.07 -4.42 14.12
C ILE A 146 4.01 -5.14 15.46
N ILE A 147 5.00 -5.99 15.73
CA ILE A 147 5.12 -6.69 17.01
C ILE A 147 6.14 -5.96 17.88
N ARG A 148 5.74 -5.61 19.11
CA ARG A 148 6.63 -5.05 20.13
C ARG A 148 6.69 -6.00 21.32
N ARG A 149 7.88 -6.08 21.93
CA ARG A 149 8.08 -6.89 23.14
C ARG A 149 7.31 -6.28 24.32
N ARG A 150 6.60 -7.13 25.05
CA ARG A 150 6.15 -6.81 26.40
C ARG A 150 7.30 -7.20 27.34
N SER A 151 7.97 -6.22 27.94
CA SER A 151 8.98 -6.51 28.97
C SER A 151 8.31 -7.33 30.06
N ALA A 152 8.93 -8.44 30.46
CA ALA A 152 8.58 -9.09 31.70
C ALA A 152 9.20 -8.24 32.81
N VAL A 153 8.35 -7.64 33.63
CA VAL A 153 8.73 -7.17 34.98
C VAL A 153 8.74 -8.37 35.90
#